data_AF-A0A497KT98-F1
#
_entry.id   AF-A0A497KT98-F1
#
_cell.length_a   1.000
_cell.length_b   1.000
_cell.length_c   1.000
_cell.angle_alpha   90.00
_cell.angle_beta   90.00
_cell.angle_gamma   90.00
#
_symmetry.space_group_name_H-M   'P 1'
#
loop_
_entity.id
_entity.type
_entity.pdbx_description
1 polymer ?
#
loop_
_entity_poly.entity_id
_entity_poly.type
_entity_poly.pdbx_seq_one_letter_code
_entity_poly.pdbx_strand_id
1 'polypeptide(L)'
;MRLVWGYLLGHLCKLKTSTIRWLRTYPINNGAAHKQLTLKVTGLAQTLKPFSEGGIDASNLPHNFVSLPIMNLQEKTDCLRKKLENDLNIKLTLMVVDSDRLYISKNKKIPLKLSTRKTCCKTVLSLGFLAYLVGRIFRKRFKPTATPLAISGRNFSDEEVLTIAEIADRVRGYGSGRTVFEMAEYFKAPVDRVTWEMLEKIRHYPVVVVRTQN
;
A
#
# COMPACT_ATOMS: atom_id res chain seq x y z
N MET A 1 -6.04 -3.49 -18.69
CA MET A 1 -4.85 -4.16 -18.09
C MET A 1 -3.93 -4.74 -19.15
N ARG A 2 -4.33 -5.79 -19.89
CA ARG A 2 -3.46 -6.48 -20.87
C ARG A 2 -2.75 -5.59 -21.88
N LEU A 3 -3.49 -4.66 -22.49
CA LEU A 3 -2.96 -3.78 -23.53
C LEU A 3 -2.19 -2.59 -22.96
N VAL A 4 -2.90 -1.61 -22.41
CA VAL A 4 -2.32 -0.34 -21.93
C VAL A 4 -1.21 -0.58 -20.89
N TRP A 5 -1.44 -1.45 -19.90
CA TRP A 5 -0.40 -1.74 -18.89
C TRP A 5 0.66 -2.72 -19.38
N GLY A 6 0.28 -3.75 -20.14
CA GLY A 6 1.22 -4.78 -20.63
C GLY A 6 2.15 -4.32 -21.75
N TYR A 7 1.81 -3.25 -22.49
CA TYR A 7 2.59 -2.80 -23.64
C TYR A 7 3.07 -1.35 -23.55
N LEU A 8 2.36 -0.46 -22.85
CA LEU A 8 2.73 0.95 -22.77
C LEU A 8 3.16 1.36 -21.35
N LEU A 9 2.20 1.47 -20.43
CA LEU A 9 2.44 2.04 -19.10
C LEU A 9 3.40 1.19 -18.27
N GLY A 10 3.44 -0.13 -18.46
CA GLY A 10 4.38 -1.01 -17.77
C GLY A 10 5.84 -0.65 -18.07
N HIS A 11 6.16 -0.34 -19.33
CA HIS A 11 7.50 0.08 -19.74
C HIS A 11 7.82 1.50 -19.27
N LEU A 12 6.87 2.43 -19.44
CA LEU A 12 7.03 3.83 -18.99
C LEU A 12 7.26 3.92 -17.47
N CYS A 13 6.52 3.12 -16.69
CA CYS A 13 6.65 3.02 -15.23
C CYS A 13 7.84 2.16 -14.76
N LYS A 14 8.62 1.61 -15.71
CA LYS A 14 9.80 0.78 -15.43
C LYS A 14 9.45 -0.38 -14.48
N LEU A 15 8.36 -1.09 -14.77
CA LEU A 15 7.98 -2.29 -14.02
C LEU A 15 8.96 -3.43 -14.33
N LYS A 16 9.03 -4.44 -13.44
CA LYS A 16 9.84 -5.64 -13.68
C LYS A 16 9.31 -6.36 -14.93
N THR A 17 10.19 -7.02 -15.68
CA THR A 17 9.81 -7.79 -16.87
C THR A 17 8.80 -8.88 -16.55
N SER A 18 8.95 -9.55 -15.40
CA SER A 18 7.97 -10.53 -14.90
C SER A 18 6.59 -9.91 -14.68
N THR A 19 6.54 -8.72 -14.06
CA THR A 19 5.30 -7.95 -13.86
C THR A 19 4.64 -7.57 -15.19
N ILE A 20 5.41 -7.15 -16.19
CA ILE A 20 4.86 -6.81 -17.53
C ILE A 20 4.30 -8.06 -18.21
N ARG A 21 5.02 -9.18 -18.16
CA ARG A 21 4.54 -10.46 -18.70
C ARG A 21 3.21 -10.87 -18.06
N TRP A 22 3.10 -10.74 -16.75
CA TRP A 22 1.84 -10.98 -16.02
C TRP A 22 0.73 -10.03 -16.41
N LEU A 23 1.01 -8.74 -16.57
CA LEU A 23 0.00 -7.79 -17.00
C LEU A 23 -0.60 -8.16 -18.36
N ARG A 24 0.20 -8.75 -19.27
CA ARG A 24 -0.27 -9.24 -20.58
C ARG A 24 -1.18 -10.47 -20.46
N THR A 25 -0.99 -11.31 -19.45
CA THR A 25 -1.83 -12.49 -19.19
C THR A 25 -2.90 -12.27 -18.11
N TYR A 26 -3.05 -11.03 -17.62
CA TYR A 26 -3.97 -10.65 -16.54
C TYR A 26 -5.36 -11.30 -16.67
N PRO A 27 -5.90 -11.98 -15.65
CA PRO A 27 -7.14 -12.75 -15.78
C PRO A 27 -8.32 -11.83 -16.12
N ILE A 28 -9.06 -12.14 -17.19
CA ILE A 28 -10.16 -11.27 -17.67
C ILE A 28 -11.30 -11.23 -16.65
N ASN A 29 -11.81 -12.39 -16.25
CA ASN A 29 -13.01 -12.46 -15.39
C ASN A 29 -12.73 -11.92 -13.99
N ASN A 30 -11.81 -12.54 -13.26
CA ASN A 30 -11.49 -12.12 -11.88
C ASN A 30 -10.91 -10.70 -11.85
N GLY A 31 -10.11 -10.34 -12.85
CA GLY A 31 -9.55 -9.00 -12.96
C GLY A 31 -10.60 -7.93 -13.26
N ALA A 32 -11.58 -8.21 -14.13
CA ALA A 32 -12.69 -7.30 -14.39
C ALA A 32 -13.58 -7.15 -13.14
N ALA A 33 -13.88 -8.25 -12.45
CA ALA A 33 -14.63 -8.21 -11.19
C ALA A 33 -13.92 -7.36 -10.12
N HIS A 34 -12.60 -7.52 -9.98
CA HIS A 34 -11.80 -6.70 -9.08
C HIS A 34 -11.81 -5.22 -9.46
N LYS A 35 -11.61 -4.90 -10.75
CA LYS A 35 -11.69 -3.51 -11.26
C LYS A 35 -13.06 -2.88 -11.04
N GLN A 36 -14.13 -3.66 -11.18
CA GLN A 36 -15.48 -3.18 -10.92
C GLN A 36 -15.69 -2.89 -9.43
N LEU A 37 -15.20 -3.78 -8.55
CA LEU A 37 -15.24 -3.58 -7.11
C LEU A 37 -14.47 -2.32 -6.69
N THR A 38 -13.24 -2.17 -7.15
CA THR A 38 -12.39 -1.03 -6.79
C THR A 38 -12.94 0.28 -7.33
N LEU A 39 -13.57 0.27 -8.51
CA LEU A 39 -14.28 1.43 -9.05
C LEU A 39 -15.43 1.86 -8.13
N LYS A 40 -16.23 0.90 -7.64
CA LYS A 40 -17.35 1.17 -6.74
C LYS A 40 -16.89 1.69 -5.37
N VAL A 41 -15.81 1.14 -4.82
CA VAL A 41 -15.38 1.42 -3.44
C VAL A 41 -14.45 2.63 -3.35
N THR A 42 -13.54 2.79 -4.30
CA THR A 42 -12.42 3.74 -4.20
C THR A 42 -12.40 4.78 -5.32
N GLY A 43 -13.21 4.58 -6.36
CA GLY A 43 -13.33 5.47 -7.50
C GLY A 43 -12.24 5.28 -8.55
N LEU A 44 -12.40 6.03 -9.64
CA LEU A 44 -11.58 5.88 -10.85
C LEU A 44 -10.09 6.16 -10.59
N ALA A 45 -9.79 7.15 -9.76
CA ALA A 45 -8.42 7.57 -9.48
C ALA A 45 -7.56 6.46 -8.85
N GLN A 46 -8.15 5.50 -8.14
CA GLN A 46 -7.39 4.36 -7.57
C GLN A 46 -7.42 3.13 -8.48
N THR A 47 -8.57 2.90 -9.11
CA THR A 47 -8.86 1.72 -9.93
C THR A 47 -7.92 1.56 -11.12
N LEU A 48 -7.39 2.66 -11.68
CA LEU A 48 -6.53 2.59 -12.86
C LEU A 48 -5.12 2.05 -12.57
N LYS A 49 -4.71 1.95 -11.29
CA LYS A 49 -3.43 1.37 -10.90
C LYS A 49 -3.33 -0.10 -11.36
N PRO A 50 -2.11 -0.62 -11.57
CA PRO A 50 -1.95 -2.01 -11.97
C PRO A 50 -2.04 -2.98 -10.79
N PHE A 51 -1.78 -2.49 -9.57
CA PHE A 51 -1.81 -3.21 -8.30
C PHE A 51 -2.30 -2.27 -7.19
N SER A 52 -2.77 -2.86 -6.10
CA SER A 52 -3.19 -2.18 -4.87
C SER A 52 -4.12 -0.99 -5.14
N GLU A 53 -5.33 -1.28 -5.59
CA GLU A 53 -6.29 -0.31 -6.11
C GLU A 53 -7.06 0.39 -4.98
N GLY A 54 -6.31 1.16 -4.18
CA GLY A 54 -6.85 1.86 -3.00
C GLY A 54 -6.86 1.00 -1.75
N GLY A 55 -5.85 0.12 -1.59
CA GLY A 55 -5.73 -0.81 -0.47
C GLY A 55 -6.55 -2.08 -0.57
N ILE A 56 -7.19 -2.30 -1.73
CA ILE A 56 -7.83 -3.57 -2.06
C ILE A 56 -6.79 -4.40 -2.80
N ASP A 57 -6.13 -5.29 -2.06
CA ASP A 57 -5.15 -6.25 -2.60
C ASP A 57 -5.72 -7.67 -2.48
N ALA A 58 -5.32 -8.53 -3.41
CA ALA A 58 -5.61 -9.96 -3.41
C ALA A 58 -4.43 -10.80 -2.90
N SER A 59 -3.38 -10.15 -2.38
CA SER A 59 -2.18 -10.83 -1.84
C SER A 59 -2.28 -11.22 -0.37
N ASN A 60 -3.38 -10.88 0.32
CA ASN A 60 -3.52 -11.05 1.76
C ASN A 60 -4.63 -12.02 2.19
N LEU A 61 -5.52 -12.41 1.28
CA LEU A 61 -6.61 -13.35 1.52
C LEU A 61 -6.57 -14.47 0.46
N PRO A 62 -7.10 -15.66 0.76
CA PRO A 62 -7.03 -16.77 -0.18
C PRO A 62 -8.03 -16.64 -1.32
N HIS A 63 -7.82 -17.47 -2.34
CA HIS A 63 -8.65 -17.55 -3.54
C HIS A 63 -8.76 -16.21 -4.26
N ASN A 64 -9.99 -15.68 -4.36
CA ASN A 64 -10.28 -14.41 -5.00
C ASN A 64 -10.81 -13.37 -4.00
N PHE A 65 -10.66 -13.62 -2.69
CA PHE A 65 -11.10 -12.70 -1.66
C PHE A 65 -10.15 -11.51 -1.55
N VAL A 66 -10.71 -10.37 -1.16
CA VAL A 66 -9.97 -9.13 -0.92
C VAL A 66 -10.55 -8.42 0.30
N SER A 67 -9.69 -7.75 1.05
CA SER A 67 -10.13 -6.91 2.16
C SER A 67 -10.56 -5.54 1.65
N LEU A 68 -11.70 -5.03 2.14
CA LEU A 68 -12.13 -3.67 1.84
C LEU A 68 -11.41 -2.65 2.73
N PRO A 69 -11.20 -1.41 2.26
CA PRO A 69 -10.61 -0.36 3.07
C PRO A 69 -11.49 -0.03 4.28
N ILE A 70 -10.85 0.24 5.42
CA ILE A 70 -11.55 0.59 6.65
C ILE A 70 -12.10 2.02 6.54
N MET A 71 -13.42 2.15 6.68
CA MET A 71 -14.09 3.45 6.80
C MET A 71 -13.83 4.11 8.16
N ASN A 72 -13.78 5.44 8.20
CA ASN A 72 -13.50 6.24 9.40
C ASN A 72 -12.23 5.79 10.13
N LEU A 73 -11.16 5.54 9.36
CA LEU A 73 -9.91 4.99 9.89
C LEU A 73 -9.32 5.83 11.02
N GLN A 74 -9.41 7.16 10.94
CA GLN A 74 -8.91 8.06 12.00
C GLN A 74 -9.66 7.82 13.32
N GLU A 75 -11.00 7.84 13.31
CA GLU A 75 -11.83 7.59 14.50
C GLU A 75 -11.55 6.23 15.12
N LYS A 76 -11.40 5.19 14.29
CA LYS A 76 -11.06 3.84 14.76
C LYS A 76 -9.65 3.78 15.36
N THR A 77 -8.71 4.53 14.80
CA THR A 77 -7.35 4.65 15.35
C THR A 77 -7.38 5.35 16.71
N ASP A 78 -8.17 6.42 16.84
CA ASP A 78 -8.35 7.14 18.11
C ASP A 78 -8.99 6.25 19.20
N CYS A 79 -10.01 5.49 18.83
CA CYS A 79 -10.68 4.54 19.72
C CYS A 79 -9.74 3.42 20.18
N LEU A 80 -9.02 2.81 19.24
CA LEU A 80 -8.08 1.73 19.54
C LEU A 80 -6.94 2.21 20.44
N ARG A 81 -6.37 3.39 20.17
CA ARG A 81 -5.34 3.98 21.03
C ARG A 81 -5.84 4.15 22.46
N LYS A 82 -7.01 4.79 22.65
CA LYS A 82 -7.59 5.01 23.99
C LYS A 82 -7.79 3.69 24.74
N LYS A 83 -8.29 2.66 24.06
CA LYS A 83 -8.46 1.34 24.65
C LYS A 83 -7.13 0.73 25.08
N LEU A 84 -6.12 0.77 24.20
CA LEU A 84 -4.78 0.23 24.51
C LEU A 84 -4.11 0.98 25.65
N GLU A 85 -4.24 2.31 25.75
CA GLU A 85 -3.68 3.07 26.86
C GLU A 85 -4.33 2.70 28.19
N ASN A 86 -5.66 2.49 28.21
CA ASN A 86 -6.38 2.07 29.40
C ASN A 86 -5.98 0.64 29.82
N ASP A 87 -5.92 -0.29 28.85
CA ASP A 87 -5.63 -1.70 29.12
C ASP A 87 -4.16 -1.91 29.54
N LEU A 88 -3.22 -1.15 28.98
CA LEU A 88 -1.78 -1.29 29.23
C LEU A 88 -1.24 -0.32 30.28
N ASN A 89 -2.02 0.69 30.68
CA ASN A 89 -1.62 1.78 31.56
C ASN A 89 -0.32 2.49 31.11
N ILE A 90 -0.14 2.66 29.80
CA ILE A 90 0.97 3.41 29.19
C ILE A 90 0.42 4.43 28.20
N LYS A 91 1.09 5.57 28.07
CA LYS A 91 0.82 6.53 26.99
C LYS A 91 1.48 6.06 25.70
N LEU A 92 0.75 6.06 24.59
CA LEU A 92 1.28 5.61 23.30
C LEU A 92 0.74 6.44 22.14
N THR A 93 1.51 6.48 21.07
CA THR A 93 1.04 6.95 19.76
C THR A 93 0.78 5.74 18.88
N LEU A 94 -0.39 5.72 18.24
CA LEU A 94 -0.76 4.69 17.29
C LEU A 94 -0.76 5.28 15.88
N MET A 95 -0.14 4.58 14.93
CA MET A 95 -0.09 4.96 13.52
C MET A 95 -0.54 3.78 12.66
N VAL A 96 -1.42 4.05 11.69
CA VAL A 96 -1.79 3.08 10.66
C VAL A 96 -1.00 3.40 9.40
N VAL A 97 -0.24 2.43 8.92
CA VAL A 97 0.65 2.58 7.76
C VAL A 97 0.21 1.61 6.67
N ASP A 98 0.16 2.11 5.43
CA ASP A 98 -0.05 1.31 4.24
C ASP A 98 1.26 1.19 3.44
N SER A 99 1.46 0.02 2.84
CA SER A 99 2.61 -0.27 1.98
C SER A 99 2.50 0.35 0.58
N ASP A 100 1.31 0.85 0.24
CA ASP A 100 1.11 1.72 -0.92
C ASP A 100 2.09 2.89 -0.89
N ARG A 101 2.69 3.17 -2.05
CA ARG A 101 3.80 4.11 -2.12
C ARG A 101 3.30 5.55 -2.20
N LEU A 102 3.97 6.37 -1.40
CA LEU A 102 4.08 7.82 -1.50
C LEU A 102 5.43 8.15 -2.15
N TYR A 103 5.46 9.16 -3.00
CA TYR A 103 6.63 9.59 -3.75
C TYR A 103 7.10 10.97 -3.26
N ILE A 104 8.24 11.00 -2.59
CA ILE A 104 8.88 12.23 -2.08
C ILE A 104 9.94 12.69 -3.08
N SER A 105 9.87 13.93 -3.55
CA SER A 105 10.90 14.52 -4.39
C SER A 105 12.26 14.49 -3.68
N LYS A 106 13.30 14.04 -4.37
CA LYS A 106 14.70 14.08 -3.87
C LYS A 106 15.32 15.47 -4.03
N ASN A 107 14.72 16.33 -4.84
CA ASN A 107 15.22 17.68 -5.06
C ASN A 107 14.70 18.60 -3.95
N LYS A 108 15.62 19.06 -3.08
CA LYS A 108 15.29 19.96 -1.97
C LYS A 108 14.66 21.29 -2.42
N LYS A 109 14.89 21.73 -3.67
CA LYS A 109 14.26 22.94 -4.22
C LYS A 109 12.79 22.75 -4.61
N ILE A 110 12.33 21.51 -4.74
CA ILE A 110 10.95 21.16 -5.11
C ILE A 110 10.44 20.17 -4.05
N PRO A 111 9.83 20.65 -2.94
CA PRO A 111 9.39 19.81 -1.83
C PRO A 111 8.06 19.07 -2.15
N LEU A 112 7.96 18.49 -3.35
CA LEU A 112 6.76 17.82 -3.81
C LEU A 112 6.65 16.41 -3.20
N LYS A 113 5.53 16.14 -2.54
CA LYS A 113 5.15 14.82 -2.02
C LYS A 113 3.83 14.40 -2.63
N LEU A 114 3.84 13.28 -3.35
CA LEU A 114 2.67 12.76 -4.04
C LEU A 114 2.27 11.42 -3.45
N SER A 115 1.04 11.26 -3.01
CA SER A 115 0.54 9.96 -2.56
C SER A 115 -0.47 9.37 -3.53
N THR A 116 -0.47 8.05 -3.61
CA THR A 116 -1.53 7.33 -4.29
C THR A 116 -2.79 7.27 -3.43
N ARG A 117 -2.69 7.28 -2.10
CA ARG A 117 -3.85 7.28 -1.20
C ARG A 117 -3.94 8.55 -0.37
N LYS A 118 -5.13 8.84 0.15
CA LYS A 118 -5.29 9.86 1.21
C LYS A 118 -4.43 9.47 2.42
N THR A 119 -3.80 10.47 3.02
CA THR A 119 -2.85 10.34 4.14
C THR A 119 -3.21 11.35 5.21
N CYS A 120 -2.75 11.12 6.44
CA CYS A 120 -2.88 12.08 7.54
C CYS A 120 -1.90 13.27 7.43
N CYS A 121 -0.87 13.19 6.56
CA CYS A 121 0.09 14.27 6.37
C CYS A 121 -0.47 15.40 5.50
N LYS A 122 -0.46 16.64 6.00
CA LYS A 122 -1.05 17.81 5.31
C LYS A 122 -0.21 18.29 4.13
N THR A 123 1.10 18.06 4.17
CA THR A 123 2.05 18.47 3.13
C THR A 123 2.04 17.57 1.89
N VAL A 124 1.21 16.52 1.87
CA VAL A 124 1.20 15.50 0.83
C VAL A 124 -0.04 15.65 -0.06
N LEU A 125 0.20 15.73 -1.37
CA LEU A 125 -0.87 15.83 -2.36
C LEU A 125 -1.31 14.43 -2.82
N SER A 126 -2.56 14.07 -2.54
CA SER A 126 -3.15 12.79 -2.98
C SER A 126 -3.72 12.90 -4.39
N LEU A 127 -2.99 12.36 -5.38
CA LEU A 127 -3.40 12.38 -6.80
C LEU A 127 -3.78 11.00 -7.36
N GLY A 128 -3.87 9.97 -6.51
CA GLY A 128 -4.28 8.64 -6.95
C GLY A 128 -3.32 8.05 -7.99
N PHE A 129 -3.88 7.56 -9.08
CA PHE A 129 -3.17 6.97 -10.20
C PHE A 129 -2.16 7.93 -10.84
N LEU A 130 -2.41 9.24 -10.86
CA LEU A 130 -1.46 10.21 -11.40
C LEU A 130 -0.19 10.29 -10.54
N ALA A 131 -0.31 10.23 -9.21
CA ALA A 131 0.85 10.15 -8.32
C ALA A 131 1.68 8.89 -8.62
N TYR A 132 1.02 7.75 -8.87
CA TYR A 132 1.70 6.52 -9.27
C TYR A 132 2.47 6.70 -10.58
N LEU A 133 1.82 7.23 -11.62
CA LEU A 133 2.48 7.44 -12.92
C LEU A 133 3.70 8.35 -12.81
N VAL A 134 3.52 9.54 -12.25
CA VAL A 134 4.60 10.54 -12.09
C VAL A 134 5.74 9.96 -11.26
N GLY A 135 5.41 9.35 -10.12
CA GLY A 135 6.40 8.74 -9.22
C GLY A 135 7.20 7.62 -9.88
N ARG A 136 6.56 6.77 -10.69
CA ARG A 136 7.22 5.64 -11.37
C ARG A 136 8.00 6.05 -12.60
N ILE A 137 7.44 6.89 -13.47
CA ILE A 137 8.12 7.38 -14.69
C ILE A 137 9.40 8.12 -14.29
N PHE A 138 9.29 9.02 -13.31
CA PHE A 138 10.40 9.82 -12.79
C PHE A 138 11.05 9.21 -11.54
N ARG A 139 11.08 7.87 -11.39
CA ARG A 139 11.60 7.18 -10.19
C ARG A 139 13.00 7.60 -9.73
N LYS A 140 13.84 8.14 -10.62
CA LYS A 140 15.18 8.64 -10.25
C LYS A 140 15.07 9.89 -9.36
N ARG A 141 14.07 10.74 -9.62
CA ARG A 141 13.78 12.01 -8.93
C ARG A 141 12.93 11.87 -7.67
N PHE A 142 12.24 10.74 -7.50
CA PHE A 142 11.39 10.48 -6.34
C PHE A 142 11.93 9.33 -5.48
N LYS A 143 11.80 9.47 -4.15
CA LYS A 143 12.02 8.40 -3.17
C LYS A 143 10.65 7.79 -2.83
N PRO A 144 10.42 6.51 -3.13
CA PRO A 144 9.22 5.82 -2.65
C PRO A 144 9.30 5.64 -1.13
N THR A 145 8.18 5.88 -0.45
CA THR A 145 8.03 5.85 1.01
C THR A 145 6.68 5.20 1.33
N ALA A 146 6.56 4.47 2.44
CA ALA A 146 5.26 3.98 2.92
C ALA A 146 4.27 5.13 3.19
N THR A 147 2.97 4.86 3.09
CA THR A 147 1.93 5.89 3.24
C THR A 147 1.31 5.81 4.65
N PRO A 148 1.53 6.82 5.53
CA PRO A 148 0.82 6.91 6.79
C PRO A 148 -0.65 7.29 6.53
N LEU A 149 -1.60 6.45 6.91
CA LEU A 149 -3.02 6.70 6.67
C LEU A 149 -3.69 7.45 7.81
N ALA A 150 -3.32 7.14 9.05
CA ALA A 150 -3.88 7.74 10.26
C ALA A 150 -2.85 7.74 11.39
N ILE A 151 -2.97 8.71 12.30
CA ILE A 151 -2.14 8.81 13.50
C ILE A 151 -2.97 9.35 14.66
N SER A 152 -2.79 8.77 15.85
CA SER A 152 -3.44 9.19 17.09
C SER A 152 -2.43 9.25 18.23
N GLY A 153 -2.51 10.28 19.08
CA GLY A 153 -1.62 10.45 20.24
C GLY A 153 -0.78 11.72 20.14
N ARG A 154 0.52 11.62 20.42
CA ARG A 154 1.45 12.75 20.32
C ARG A 154 1.47 13.34 18.91
N ASN A 155 1.57 14.67 18.83
CA ASN A 155 1.78 15.38 17.58
C ASN A 155 3.22 15.21 17.09
N PHE A 156 3.35 14.79 15.84
CA PHE A 156 4.60 14.69 15.10
C PHE A 156 4.53 15.61 13.88
N SER A 157 5.67 16.11 13.43
CA SER A 157 5.76 16.77 12.12
C SER A 157 5.53 15.76 10.99
N ASP A 158 5.08 16.23 9.83
CA ASP A 158 4.87 15.35 8.67
C ASP A 158 6.14 14.59 8.28
N GLU A 159 7.33 15.16 8.47
CA GLU A 159 8.59 14.48 8.17
C GLU A 159 8.90 13.33 9.14
N GLU A 160 8.61 13.53 10.43
CA GLU A 160 8.74 12.47 11.43
C GLU A 160 7.76 11.33 11.15
N VAL A 161 6.50 11.65 10.83
CA VAL A 161 5.47 10.66 10.49
C VAL A 161 5.90 9.83 9.27
N LEU A 162 6.35 10.46 8.20
CA LEU A 162 6.83 9.77 7.00
C LEU A 162 8.06 8.90 7.27
N THR A 163 8.96 9.36 8.14
CA THR A 163 10.17 8.63 8.53
C THR A 163 9.82 7.38 9.33
N ILE A 164 8.96 7.52 10.35
CA ILE A 164 8.48 6.41 11.18
C ILE A 164 7.75 5.38 10.32
N ALA A 165 6.86 5.83 9.44
CA ALA A 165 6.10 4.95 8.53
C ALA A 165 7.02 4.10 7.64
N GLU A 166 8.07 4.71 7.07
CA GLU A 166 9.03 4.00 6.22
C GLU A 166 9.90 3.01 7.00
N ILE A 167 10.34 3.38 8.21
CA ILE A 167 11.09 2.47 9.08
C ILE A 167 10.22 1.26 9.43
N ALA A 168 8.96 1.50 9.83
CA ALA A 168 8.03 0.43 10.16
C ALA A 168 7.74 -0.51 8.97
N ASP A 169 7.47 0.01 7.77
CA ASP A 169 7.26 -0.82 6.57
C ASP A 169 8.48 -1.68 6.23
N ARG A 170 9.69 -1.14 6.39
CA ARG A 170 10.93 -1.90 6.13
C ARG A 170 11.14 -3.05 7.11
N VAL A 171 10.93 -2.80 8.40
CA VAL A 171 11.12 -3.82 9.45
C VAL A 171 10.05 -4.90 9.35
N ARG A 172 8.80 -4.52 9.06
CA ARG A 172 7.68 -5.46 8.84
C ARG A 172 7.98 -6.49 7.75
N GLY A 173 8.67 -6.07 6.69
CA GLY A 173 8.95 -6.92 5.54
C GLY A 173 7.71 -7.20 4.68
N TYR A 174 7.79 -8.23 3.84
CA TYR A 174 6.84 -8.46 2.76
C TYR A 174 6.16 -9.84 2.78
N GLY A 175 6.37 -10.65 3.81
CA GLY A 175 5.71 -11.97 3.92
C GLY A 175 5.88 -12.84 2.67
N SER A 176 4.75 -13.24 2.06
CA SER A 176 4.69 -14.02 0.82
C SER A 176 5.00 -13.23 -0.46
N GLY A 177 5.20 -11.92 -0.39
CA GLY A 177 5.51 -11.08 -1.54
C GLY A 177 4.79 -9.74 -1.50
N ARG A 178 5.13 -8.83 -2.42
CA ARG A 178 4.53 -7.48 -2.50
C ARG A 178 3.27 -7.40 -3.36
N THR A 179 2.97 -8.46 -4.09
CA THR A 179 1.83 -8.54 -5.00
C THR A 179 1.28 -9.95 -4.99
N VAL A 180 0.02 -10.11 -5.40
CA VAL A 180 -0.60 -11.43 -5.58
C VAL A 180 0.22 -12.36 -6.49
N PHE A 181 0.98 -11.80 -7.44
CA PHE A 181 1.84 -12.57 -8.34
C PHE A 181 3.11 -13.07 -7.65
N GLU A 182 3.74 -12.23 -6.84
CA GLU A 182 4.90 -12.65 -6.03
C GLU A 182 4.46 -13.71 -5.00
N MET A 183 3.25 -13.58 -4.43
CA MET A 183 2.65 -14.60 -3.56
C MET A 183 2.39 -15.93 -4.28
N ALA A 184 1.79 -15.88 -5.46
CA ALA A 184 1.53 -17.06 -6.29
C ALA A 184 2.83 -17.78 -6.66
N GLU A 185 3.87 -17.02 -7.04
CA GLU A 185 5.21 -17.54 -7.32
C GLU A 185 5.85 -18.19 -6.09
N TYR A 186 5.73 -17.55 -4.92
CA TYR A 186 6.24 -18.07 -3.65
C TYR A 186 5.64 -19.44 -3.31
N PHE A 187 4.33 -19.59 -3.43
CA PHE A 187 3.63 -20.85 -3.16
C PHE A 187 3.64 -21.86 -4.31
N LYS A 188 4.20 -21.48 -5.47
CA LYS A 188 4.13 -22.26 -6.71
C LYS A 188 2.70 -22.66 -7.06
N ALA A 189 1.76 -21.73 -6.84
CA ALA A 189 0.33 -21.93 -7.05
C ALA A 189 -0.20 -20.90 -8.06
N PRO A 190 -1.28 -21.20 -8.80
CA PRO A 190 -2.03 -20.18 -9.51
C PRO A 190 -2.54 -19.07 -8.58
N VAL A 191 -2.67 -17.86 -9.11
CA VAL A 191 -3.10 -16.65 -8.37
C VAL A 191 -4.43 -16.85 -7.61
N ASP A 192 -5.35 -17.60 -8.19
CA ASP A 192 -6.70 -17.88 -7.66
C ASP A 192 -6.76 -19.15 -6.78
N ARG A 193 -5.62 -19.83 -6.55
CA ARG A 193 -5.54 -21.09 -5.80
C ARG A 193 -4.65 -21.05 -4.57
N VAL A 194 -4.27 -19.86 -4.11
CA VAL A 194 -3.65 -19.71 -2.80
C VAL A 194 -4.71 -19.93 -1.72
N THR A 195 -4.46 -20.85 -0.78
CA THR A 195 -5.42 -21.26 0.27
C THR A 195 -5.06 -20.71 1.64
N TRP A 196 -5.96 -20.88 2.62
CA TRP A 196 -5.68 -20.54 4.02
C TRP A 196 -4.47 -21.31 4.56
N GLU A 197 -4.37 -22.62 4.30
CA GLU A 197 -3.25 -23.41 4.81
C GLU A 197 -1.90 -22.97 4.22
N MET A 198 -1.89 -22.37 3.03
CA MET A 198 -0.69 -21.75 2.47
C MET A 198 -0.34 -20.46 3.21
N LEU A 199 -1.30 -19.56 3.41
CA LEU A 199 -1.08 -18.27 4.06
C LEU A 199 -0.69 -18.40 5.54
N GLU A 200 -1.23 -19.38 6.25
CA GLU A 200 -0.91 -19.66 7.66
C GLU A 200 0.57 -20.02 7.88
N LYS A 201 1.26 -20.50 6.84
CA LYS A 201 2.71 -20.81 6.89
C LYS A 201 3.58 -19.55 6.88
N ILE A 202 3.03 -18.39 6.55
CA ILE A 202 3.76 -17.14 6.47
C ILE A 202 3.80 -16.48 7.85
N ARG A 203 5.01 -16.17 8.30
CA ARG A 203 5.17 -15.31 9.48
C ARG A 203 4.70 -13.89 9.14
N HIS A 204 3.61 -13.47 9.78
CA HIS A 204 3.00 -12.17 9.57
C HIS A 204 3.20 -11.27 10.80
N TYR A 205 3.72 -10.06 10.58
CA TYR A 205 4.05 -9.10 11.64
C TYR A 205 3.28 -7.78 11.45
N PRO A 206 1.94 -7.75 11.64
CA PRO A 206 1.12 -6.58 11.32
C PRO A 206 1.38 -5.37 12.22
N VAL A 207 2.05 -5.56 13.36
CA VAL A 207 2.34 -4.53 14.34
C VAL A 207 3.84 -4.36 14.48
N VAL A 208 4.31 -3.12 14.37
CA VAL A 208 5.71 -2.74 14.60
C VAL A 208 5.77 -1.72 15.72
N VAL A 209 6.60 -1.98 16.73
CA VAL A 209 6.85 -1.05 17.83
C VAL A 209 8.05 -0.19 17.47
N VAL A 210 7.84 1.13 17.45
CA VAL A 210 8.90 2.10 17.18
C VAL A 210 9.20 2.87 18.47
N ARG A 211 10.46 2.83 18.91
CA ARG A 211 10.95 3.64 20.02
C ARG A 211 11.60 4.90 19.45
N THR A 212 11.07 6.06 19.77
CA THR A 212 11.71 7.34 19.47
C THR A 212 12.81 7.59 20.50
N GLN A 213 14.00 7.99 20.05
CA GLN A 213 15.02 8.55 20.94
C GLN A 213 14.64 10.02 21.18
N ASN A 214 14.64 10.44 22.45
CA ASN A 214 14.43 11.84 22.82
C ASN A 214 15.65 12.68 22.45
#